data_AF-A0A2E0KSM9-F1
#
_entry.id   AF-A0A2E0KSM9-F1
#
_cell.length_a   1.000
_cell.length_b   1.000
_cell.length_c   1.000
_cell.angle_alpha   90.00
_cell.angle_beta   90.00
_cell.angle_gamma   90.00
#
_symmetry.space_group_name_H-M   'P 1'
#
loop_
_entity.id
_entity.type
_entity.pdbx_description
1 polymer ?
#
loop_
_entity_poly.entity_id
_entity_poly.type
_entity_poly.pdbx_seq_one_letter_code
_entity_poly.pdbx_strand_id
1 'polypeptide(L)'
;MDILMGMCKKPLNKEITIQPVATIKTNLGEVLRIDLHHLSLWQAKDKIKEQLKIAAERKLAGLYLIHGFNSGDRIKTYIRGGSLQNSLTDRGIKSNIYPVKGNPGTSAIIFLNDE
;
A
#
# COMPACT_ATOMS: atom_id res chain seq x y z
N MET A 1 -4.60 -60.70 -1.50
CA MET A 1 -4.12 -59.77 -0.46
C MET A 1 -3.46 -58.60 -1.15
N ASP A 2 -3.76 -57.42 -0.64
CA ASP A 2 -3.09 -56.13 -0.80
C ASP A 2 -3.32 -55.27 -2.07
N ILE A 3 -4.10 -54.23 -1.78
CA ILE A 3 -4.39 -52.97 -2.45
C ILE A 3 -3.17 -52.04 -2.30
N LEU A 4 -2.87 -51.18 -3.28
CA LEU A 4 -2.59 -49.73 -3.11
C LEU A 4 -2.31 -49.10 -4.50
N MET A 5 -3.24 -48.29 -5.03
CA MET A 5 -3.23 -46.81 -4.97
C MET A 5 -1.94 -46.20 -5.55
N GLY A 6 -1.97 -45.51 -6.69
CA GLY A 6 -2.74 -44.28 -6.87
C GLY A 6 -1.85 -43.07 -6.56
N MET A 7 -0.92 -42.71 -7.46
CA MET A 7 -0.12 -41.49 -7.33
C MET A 7 -0.90 -40.30 -7.92
N CYS A 8 -1.84 -39.75 -7.13
CA CYS A 8 -2.44 -38.46 -7.42
C CYS A 8 -1.37 -37.37 -7.29
N LYS A 9 -1.06 -36.70 -8.41
CA LYS A 9 -0.32 -35.43 -8.43
C LYS A 9 -1.13 -34.41 -7.61
N LYS A 10 -0.63 -34.01 -6.44
CA LYS A 10 -1.22 -32.91 -5.67
C LYS A 10 -1.00 -31.61 -6.45
N PRO A 11 -2.05 -30.89 -6.87
CA PRO A 11 -1.88 -29.51 -7.31
C PRO A 11 -1.42 -28.71 -6.09
N LEU A 12 -0.28 -28.02 -6.23
CA LEU A 12 0.18 -27.02 -5.27
C LEU A 12 -0.78 -25.83 -5.38
N ASN A 13 -1.95 -25.94 -4.76
CA ASN A 13 -2.79 -24.79 -4.48
C ASN A 13 -2.00 -23.91 -3.54
N LYS A 14 -1.29 -22.92 -4.09
CA LYS A 14 -0.85 -21.76 -3.32
C LYS A 14 -2.12 -21.11 -2.80
N GLU A 15 -2.48 -21.43 -1.56
CA GLU A 15 -3.38 -20.59 -0.78
C GLU A 15 -2.80 -19.18 -0.84
N ILE A 16 -3.43 -18.33 -1.65
CA ILE A 16 -3.18 -16.89 -1.61
C ILE A 16 -3.86 -16.46 -0.32
N THR A 17 -3.11 -16.45 0.78
CA THR A 17 -3.54 -15.78 2.01
C THR A 17 -3.63 -14.30 1.71
N ILE A 18 -4.77 -13.86 1.19
CA ILE A 18 -5.15 -12.45 1.12
C ILE A 18 -5.28 -11.99 2.56
N GLN A 19 -4.18 -11.46 3.12
CA GLN A 19 -4.26 -10.71 4.36
C GLN A 19 -5.34 -9.64 4.15
N PRO A 20 -6.32 -9.51 5.05
CA PRO A 20 -7.39 -8.53 4.90
C PRO A 20 -6.73 -7.16 4.77
N VAL A 21 -6.83 -6.56 3.58
CA VAL A 21 -6.22 -5.26 3.33
C VAL A 21 -6.99 -4.25 4.16
N ALA A 22 -6.43 -3.87 5.30
CA ALA A 22 -7.10 -3.00 6.25
C ALA A 22 -7.40 -1.66 5.58
N THR A 23 -8.67 -1.31 5.46
CA THR A 23 -9.10 0.03 5.08
C THR A 23 -9.42 0.85 6.32
N ILE A 24 -9.23 2.16 6.24
CA ILE A 24 -9.61 3.12 7.28
C ILE A 24 -10.70 4.01 6.69
N LYS A 25 -11.83 4.14 7.39
CA LYS A 25 -12.89 5.10 7.01
C LYS A 25 -12.48 6.51 7.42
N THR A 26 -12.58 7.45 6.48
CA THR A 26 -12.34 8.88 6.69
C THR A 26 -13.52 9.68 6.14
N ASN A 27 -13.56 10.97 6.45
CA ASN A 27 -14.59 11.88 5.90
C ASN A 27 -14.50 12.04 4.37
N LEU A 28 -13.37 11.66 3.77
CA LEU A 28 -13.13 11.71 2.32
C LEU A 28 -13.39 10.35 1.64
N GLY A 29 -13.75 9.33 2.41
CA GLY A 29 -13.95 7.95 1.95
C GLY A 29 -13.00 6.96 2.61
N GLU A 30 -12.96 5.73 2.08
CA GLU A 30 -12.09 4.67 2.59
C GLU A 30 -10.69 4.79 2.02
N VAL A 31 -9.67 4.74 2.88
CA VAL A 31 -8.25 4.74 2.49
C VAL A 31 -7.61 3.41 2.82
N LEU A 32 -6.64 2.98 2.01
CA LEU A 32 -5.93 1.73 2.21
C LEU A 32 -4.78 1.89 3.19
N ARG A 33 -4.81 1.16 4.32
CA ARG A 33 -3.74 1.19 5.33
C ARG A 33 -2.59 0.32 4.90
N ILE A 34 -1.40 0.92 4.82
CA ILE A 34 -0.18 0.25 4.39
C ILE A 34 0.88 0.44 5.45
N ASP A 35 1.46 -0.68 5.87
CA ASP A 35 2.61 -0.68 6.76
C ASP A 35 3.93 -0.75 5.99
N LEU A 36 4.80 0.22 6.23
CA LEU A 36 6.11 0.39 5.59
C LEU A 36 7.25 0.42 6.61
N HIS A 37 6.96 0.36 7.92
CA HIS A 37 7.96 0.69 8.95
C HIS A 37 9.14 -0.30 9.02
N HIS A 38 8.94 -1.53 8.56
CA HIS A 38 9.97 -2.57 8.49
C HIS A 38 10.61 -2.70 7.10
N LEU A 39 10.23 -1.87 6.14
CA LEU A 39 10.69 -2.00 4.75
C LEU A 39 11.92 -1.12 4.50
N SER A 40 12.78 -1.58 3.59
CA SER A 40 13.78 -0.71 2.96
C SER A 40 13.10 0.30 2.01
N LEU A 41 13.80 1.37 1.63
CA LEU A 41 13.25 2.39 0.73
C LEU A 41 12.77 1.80 -0.60
N TRP A 42 13.53 0.88 -1.19
CA TRP A 42 13.17 0.25 -2.47
C TRP A 42 11.91 -0.59 -2.34
N GLN A 43 11.84 -1.44 -1.30
CA GLN A 43 10.63 -2.23 -1.00
C GLN A 43 9.42 -1.34 -0.71
N ALA A 44 9.60 -0.23 0.01
CA ALA A 44 8.53 0.72 0.29
C ALA A 44 7.99 1.38 -0.99
N LYS A 45 8.87 1.77 -1.92
CA LYS A 45 8.48 2.32 -3.23
C LYS A 45 7.62 1.33 -4.01
N ASP A 46 8.07 0.09 -4.11
CA ASP A 46 7.34 -0.92 -4.87
C ASP A 46 6.03 -1.32 -4.19
N LYS A 47 6.01 -1.37 -2.85
CA LYS A 47 4.77 -1.58 -2.10
C LYS A 47 3.78 -0.44 -2.33
N ILE A 48 4.21 0.82 -2.25
CA ILE A 48 3.33 1.97 -2.53
C ILE A 48 2.74 1.86 -3.94
N LYS A 49 3.55 1.56 -4.96
CA LYS A 49 3.07 1.40 -6.35
C LYS A 49 2.02 0.30 -6.49
N GLU A 50 2.27 -0.88 -5.91
CA GLU A 50 1.31 -2.00 -5.93
C GLU A 50 -0.01 -1.57 -5.29
N GLN A 51 0.06 -0.93 -4.12
CA GLN A 51 -1.14 -0.57 -3.37
C GLN A 51 -1.89 0.62 -3.97
N LEU A 52 -1.21 1.53 -4.68
CA LEU A 52 -1.86 2.58 -5.47
C LEU A 52 -2.76 1.96 -6.55
N LYS A 53 -2.28 0.92 -7.25
CA LYS A 53 -3.08 0.20 -8.25
C LYS A 53 -4.31 -0.46 -7.61
N ILE A 54 -4.12 -1.14 -6.48
CA ILE A 54 -5.22 -1.77 -5.74
C ILE A 54 -6.24 -0.73 -5.28
N ALA A 55 -5.79 0.43 -4.77
CA ALA A 55 -6.69 1.50 -4.32
C ALA A 55 -7.49 2.11 -5.48
N ALA A 56 -6.87 2.30 -6.64
CA ALA A 56 -7.55 2.76 -7.85
C ALA A 56 -8.60 1.74 -8.35
N GLU A 57 -8.23 0.46 -8.44
CA GLU A 57 -9.14 -0.62 -8.83
C GLU A 57 -10.35 -0.75 -7.89
N ARG A 58 -10.12 -0.53 -6.59
CA ARG A 58 -11.15 -0.56 -5.54
C ARG A 58 -11.89 0.77 -5.36
N LYS A 59 -11.60 1.80 -6.16
CA LYS A 59 -12.18 3.16 -6.06
C LYS A 59 -12.10 3.74 -4.64
N LEU A 60 -10.97 3.54 -3.97
CA LEU A 60 -10.70 4.08 -2.64
C LEU A 60 -10.33 5.57 -2.73
N ALA A 61 -10.50 6.29 -1.62
CA ALA A 61 -10.14 7.70 -1.52
C ALA A 61 -8.62 7.94 -1.51
N GLY A 62 -7.81 6.90 -1.27
CA GLY A 62 -6.36 7.01 -1.24
C GLY A 62 -5.68 5.98 -0.35
N LEU A 63 -4.49 6.34 0.16
CA LEU A 63 -3.63 5.47 0.96
C LEU A 63 -3.27 6.12 2.31
N TYR A 64 -3.14 5.30 3.35
CA TYR A 64 -2.62 5.67 4.66
C TYR A 64 -1.31 4.92 4.90
N LEU A 65 -0.19 5.62 4.87
CA LEU A 65 1.16 5.06 4.92
C LEU A 65 1.73 5.16 6.34
N ILE A 66 2.21 4.02 6.87
CA ILE A 66 2.89 3.94 8.16
C ILE A 66 4.37 3.68 7.93
N HIS A 67 5.18 4.73 7.93
CA HIS A 67 6.62 4.63 7.66
C HIS A 67 7.49 4.63 8.93
N GLY A 68 6.89 4.81 10.12
CA GLY A 68 7.59 4.77 11.40
C GLY A 68 8.52 5.98 11.64
N PHE A 69 9.16 5.98 12.81
CA PHE A 69 10.06 7.05 13.29
C PHE A 69 11.56 6.70 13.19
N ASN A 70 11.97 5.46 13.48
CA ASN A 70 13.37 5.15 13.83
C ASN A 70 14.32 4.83 12.66
N SER A 71 13.80 4.61 11.45
CA SER A 71 14.55 4.49 10.19
C SER A 71 14.01 5.46 9.12
N GLY A 72 13.08 6.30 9.55
CA GLY A 72 12.08 6.97 8.75
C GLY A 72 12.49 8.34 8.23
N ASP A 73 13.77 8.57 7.91
CA ASP A 73 14.14 9.79 7.19
C ASP A 73 14.07 9.58 5.69
N ARG A 74 14.55 8.44 5.17
CA ARG A 74 14.56 8.18 3.72
C ARG A 74 13.17 7.92 3.14
N ILE A 75 12.36 7.08 3.79
CA ILE A 75 10.98 6.80 3.34
C ILE A 75 10.11 8.04 3.50
N LYS A 76 10.20 8.72 4.65
CA LYS A 76 9.51 10.00 4.88
C LYS A 76 9.95 11.06 3.87
N THR A 77 11.23 11.20 3.58
CA THR A 77 11.76 12.14 2.58
C THR A 77 11.26 11.78 1.18
N TYR A 78 11.20 10.50 0.84
CA TYR A 78 10.60 10.10 -0.43
C TYR A 78 9.12 10.48 -0.53
N ILE A 79 8.35 10.22 0.54
CA ILE A 79 6.91 10.50 0.61
C ILE A 79 6.64 12.01 0.62
N ARG A 80 7.32 12.76 1.50
CA ARG A 80 7.02 14.17 1.80
C ARG A 80 7.93 15.18 1.10
N GLY A 81 9.09 14.75 0.60
CA GLY A 81 10.07 15.58 -0.10
C GLY A 81 9.82 15.70 -1.61
N GLY A 82 8.58 15.48 -2.06
CA GLY A 82 8.16 15.69 -3.45
C GLY A 82 8.46 14.55 -4.43
N SER A 83 9.42 13.66 -4.16
CA SER A 83 9.74 12.54 -5.07
C SER A 83 8.56 11.62 -5.35
N LEU A 84 7.76 11.29 -4.33
CA LEU A 84 6.54 10.51 -4.51
C LEU A 84 5.46 11.30 -5.26
N GLN A 85 5.29 12.59 -4.95
CA GLN A 85 4.35 13.46 -5.66
C GLN A 85 4.67 13.51 -7.16
N ASN A 86 5.93 13.73 -7.54
CA ASN A 86 6.37 13.71 -8.94
C ASN A 86 6.04 12.37 -9.60
N SER A 87 6.35 11.26 -8.92
CA SER A 87 6.02 9.92 -9.44
C SER A 87 4.51 9.69 -9.58
N LEU A 88 3.66 10.35 -8.80
CA LEU A 88 2.19 10.26 -8.93
C LEU A 88 1.72 11.10 -10.12
N THR A 89 2.24 12.32 -10.25
CA THR A 89 1.98 13.22 -11.38
C THR A 89 2.39 12.60 -12.72
N ASP A 90 3.57 12.00 -12.80
CA ASP A 90 4.07 11.32 -14.01
C ASP A 90 3.16 10.14 -14.45
N ARG A 91 2.39 9.60 -13.51
CA ARG A 91 1.41 8.52 -13.75
C ARG A 91 0.00 9.05 -14.02
N GLY A 92 -0.18 10.37 -14.06
CA GLY A 92 -1.48 11.01 -14.18
C GLY A 92 -2.37 10.91 -12.93
N ILE A 93 -1.80 10.56 -11.77
CA ILE A 93 -2.56 10.43 -10.51
C ILE A 93 -2.58 11.78 -9.80
N LYS A 94 -3.71 12.49 -9.89
CA LYS A 94 -3.94 13.71 -9.10
C LYS A 94 -4.16 13.33 -7.64
N SER A 95 -3.29 13.82 -6.77
CA SER A 95 -3.35 13.49 -5.34
C SER A 95 -2.62 14.51 -4.48
N ASN A 96 -3.00 14.57 -3.22
CA ASN A 96 -2.32 15.36 -2.18
C ASN A 96 -1.70 14.43 -1.14
N ILE A 97 -0.47 14.75 -0.73
CA ILE A 97 0.25 14.04 0.33
C ILE A 97 0.31 14.92 1.56
N TYR A 98 -0.15 14.42 2.71
CA TYR A 98 -0.09 15.15 3.97
C TYR A 98 0.41 14.30 5.14
N PRO A 99 1.17 14.89 6.08
CA PRO A 99 1.45 14.25 7.36
C PRO A 99 0.15 14.12 8.17
N VAL A 100 -0.01 13.00 8.87
CA VAL A 100 -1.17 12.82 9.75
C VAL A 100 -0.92 13.54 11.07
N LYS A 101 -1.84 14.43 11.46
CA LYS A 101 -1.74 15.21 12.71
C LYS A 101 -1.67 14.27 13.91
N GLY A 102 -0.71 14.51 14.81
CA GLY A 102 -0.48 13.67 16.00
C GLY A 102 0.23 12.35 15.74
N ASN A 103 0.53 11.99 14.49
CA ASN A 103 1.28 10.77 14.17
C ASN A 103 2.37 11.03 13.11
N PRO A 104 3.54 11.53 13.51
CA PRO A 104 4.61 11.94 12.58
C PRO A 104 5.20 10.80 11.77
N GLY A 105 5.05 9.54 12.22
CA GLY A 105 5.46 8.33 11.50
C GLY A 105 4.47 7.88 10.42
N THR A 106 3.46 8.70 10.13
CA THR A 106 2.43 8.36 9.14
C THR A 106 2.14 9.51 8.18
N SER A 107 1.79 9.17 6.96
CA SER A 107 1.42 10.11 5.91
C SER A 107 0.24 9.55 5.15
N ALA A 108 -0.66 10.41 4.68
CA ALA A 108 -1.76 10.00 3.84
C ALA A 108 -1.59 10.58 2.43
N ILE A 109 -2.02 9.79 1.45
CA ILE A 109 -2.16 10.18 0.05
C ILE A 109 -3.65 10.17 -0.20
N ILE A 110 -4.22 11.28 -0.62
CA ILE A 110 -5.63 11.36 -1.02
C ILE A 110 -5.71 11.66 -2.49
N PHE A 111 -6.46 10.83 -3.21
CA PHE A 111 -6.75 11.04 -4.61
C PHE A 111 -7.72 12.21 -4.75
N LEU A 112 -7.43 13.05 -5.72
CA LEU A 112 -8.33 14.11 -6.13
C LEU A 112 -9.19 13.53 -7.25
N ASN A 113 -10.50 13.53 -7.05
CA ASN A 113 -11.41 13.21 -8.15
C ASN A 113 -11.30 14.33 -9.18
N ASP A 114 -11.29 13.96 -10.46
CA ASP A 114 -11.61 14.90 -11.52
C ASP A 114 -13.10 15.24 -11.35
N GLU A 115 -13.40 16.48 -10.93
CA GLU A 115 -14.75 17.06 -11.00
C GLU A 115 -15.28 17.04 -12.44
#